data_AF-A0AAV2A231-F1
#
_entry.id   AF-A0AAV2A231-F1
#
_cell.length_a   1.000
_cell.length_b   1.000
_cell.length_c   1.000
_cell.angle_alpha   90.00
_cell.angle_beta   90.00
_cell.angle_gamma   90.00
#
_symmetry.space_group_name_H-M   'P 1'
#
loop_
_entity.id
_entity.type
_entity.pdbx_description
1 polymer ?
#
loop_
_entity_poly.entity_id
_entity_poly.type
_entity_poly.pdbx_seq_one_letter_code
_entity_poly.pdbx_strand_id
1 'polypeptide(L)'
;MEYLYVQPVPFQSNPGVAHWNGLMRLLGYLQATRSYQLDIGNLEEVSLTAYLDADFASSRDDRISVSGYIVFCGNAPVSWRTAKQRCVTLSSMEAEFLDICDATKKLIWIKNVLEECRSTNVLIGYCR
;
A
#
# COMPACT_ATOMS: atom_id res chain seq x y z
N MET A 1 21.03 -9.23 -1.37
CA MET A 1 20.97 -7.76 -1.38
C MET A 1 19.98 -7.36 -2.45
N GLU A 2 18.73 -7.18 -2.03
CA GLU A 2 17.59 -6.93 -2.91
C GLU A 2 17.63 -5.45 -3.32
N TYR A 3 17.93 -5.18 -4.59
CA TYR A 3 17.81 -3.84 -5.17
C TYR A 3 16.32 -3.49 -5.25
N LEU A 4 15.76 -2.98 -4.16
CA LEU A 4 14.47 -2.30 -4.18
C LEU A 4 14.69 -0.96 -4.90
N TYR A 5 14.52 -0.99 -6.23
CA TYR A 5 14.28 0.21 -7.02
C TYR A 5 13.02 0.87 -6.44
N VAL A 6 13.21 1.83 -5.55
CA VAL A 6 12.14 2.75 -5.16
C VAL A 6 11.78 3.46 -6.45
N GLN A 7 10.58 3.18 -6.97
CA GLN A 7 10.07 3.86 -8.15
C GLN A 7 10.10 5.37 -7.85
N PRO A 8 10.87 6.17 -8.61
CA PRO A 8 10.99 7.59 -8.32
C PRO A 8 9.61 8.25 -8.45
N VAL A 9 9.18 8.93 -7.38
CA VAL A 9 7.93 9.66 -7.39
C VAL A 9 8.12 10.88 -8.30
N PRO A 10 7.30 11.06 -9.35
CA PRO A 10 7.44 12.21 -10.22
C PRO A 10 7.29 13.50 -9.41
N PHE A 11 8.06 14.52 -9.78
CA PHE A 11 8.10 15.84 -9.14
C PHE A 11 8.69 15.89 -7.71
N GLN A 12 9.33 14.82 -7.23
CA GLN A 12 10.00 14.84 -5.91
C GLN A 12 11.21 15.79 -5.87
N SER A 13 12.07 15.76 -6.90
CA SER A 13 13.30 16.57 -6.92
C SER A 13 13.08 18.04 -7.25
N ASN A 14 11.96 18.38 -7.90
CA ASN A 14 11.59 19.75 -8.25
C ASN A 14 10.06 19.93 -8.22
N PRO A 15 9.46 20.06 -7.02
CA PRO A 15 8.02 20.22 -6.88
C PRO A 15 7.60 21.64 -7.28
N GLY A 16 6.70 21.75 -8.27
CA GLY A 16 6.00 23.01 -8.54
C GLY A 16 5.13 23.48 -7.36
N VAL A 17 4.69 24.73 -7.41
CA VAL A 17 3.91 25.37 -6.31
C VAL A 17 2.67 24.56 -5.90
N ALA A 18 1.96 23.97 -6.87
CA ALA A 18 0.81 23.11 -6.61
C ALA A 18 1.20 21.84 -5.81
N HIS A 19 2.31 21.18 -6.18
CA HIS A 19 2.82 20.00 -5.47
C HIS A 19 3.27 20.36 -4.05
N TRP A 20 3.94 21.51 -3.88
CA TRP A 20 4.36 21.99 -2.57
C TRP A 20 3.18 22.26 -1.62
N ASN A 21 2.14 22.94 -2.13
CA ASN A 21 0.93 23.20 -1.35
C ASN A 21 0.21 21.90 -0.96
N GLY A 22 0.15 20.91 -1.86
CA GLY A 22 -0.37 19.58 -1.57
C GLY A 22 0.42 18.87 -0.47
N LEU A 23 1.75 18.93 -0.53
CA LEU A 23 2.63 18.36 0.49
C LEU A 23 2.42 19.02 1.86
N MET A 24 2.35 20.35 1.92
CA MET A 24 2.10 21.07 3.17
C MET A 24 0.74 20.72 3.79
N ARG A 25 -0.29 20.54 2.96
CA ARG A 25 -1.60 20.05 3.42
C ARG A 25 -1.53 18.63 3.99
N LEU A 26 -0.81 17.73 3.32
CA LEU A 26 -0.61 16.36 3.81
C LEU A 26 0.11 16.35 5.16
N LEU A 27 1.20 17.13 5.29
CA LEU A 27 1.95 17.25 6.55
C LEU A 27 1.08 17.85 7.66
N GLY A 28 0.28 18.86 7.35
CA GLY A 28 -0.68 19.44 8.29
C GLY A 28 -1.73 18.42 8.76
N TYR A 29 -2.24 17.59 7.84
CA TYR A 29 -3.15 16.49 8.19
C TYR A 29 -2.49 15.50 9.14
N LEU A 30 -1.28 15.03 8.82
CA LEU A 30 -0.52 14.11 9.68
C LEU A 30 -0.26 14.69 11.07
N GLN A 31 0.03 15.99 11.16
CA GLN A 31 0.21 16.68 12.43
C GLN A 31 -1.10 16.74 13.23
N ALA A 32 -2.22 17.04 12.56
CA ALA A 32 -3.53 17.13 13.20
C ALA A 32 -4.06 15.77 13.66
N THR A 33 -3.82 14.71 12.89
CA THR A 33 -4.30 13.34 13.19
C THR A 33 -3.27 12.48 13.92
N ARG A 34 -2.22 13.08 14.51
CA ARG A 34 -1.16 12.32 15.21
C ARG A 34 -1.67 11.46 16.37
N SER A 35 -2.82 11.82 16.95
CA SER A 35 -3.45 11.09 18.06
C SER A 35 -4.42 10.02 17.58
N TYR A 36 -4.67 9.91 16.27
CA TYR A 36 -5.59 8.91 15.74
C TYR A 36 -4.87 7.56 15.74
N GLN A 37 -5.60 6.53 16.10
CA GLN A 37 -5.11 5.16 16.14
C GLN A 37 -6.04 4.29 15.30
N LEU A 38 -5.47 3.27 14.68
CA LEU A 38 -6.24 2.29 13.93
C LEU A 38 -6.75 1.24 14.92
N ASP A 39 -8.07 1.15 15.08
CA ASP A 39 -8.70 0.07 15.82
C ASP A 39 -8.93 -1.12 14.87
N ILE A 40 -8.17 -2.19 15.09
CA ILE A 40 -8.19 -3.41 14.28
C ILE A 40 -9.23 -4.41 14.85
N GLY A 41 -9.86 -4.09 15.99
CA GLY A 41 -10.79 -4.98 16.68
C GLY A 41 -10.11 -6.22 17.28
N ASN A 42 -10.92 -7.22 17.64
CA ASN A 42 -10.40 -8.45 18.25
C ASN A 42 -9.60 -9.28 17.21
N LEU A 43 -8.35 -9.62 17.55
CA LEU A 43 -7.46 -10.38 16.68
C LEU A 43 -7.80 -11.89 16.57
N GLU A 44 -8.81 -12.37 17.30
CA GLU A 44 -9.19 -13.78 17.30
C GLU A 44 -9.82 -14.24 15.96
N GLU A 45 -10.47 -13.34 15.22
CA GLU A 45 -11.06 -13.57 13.88
C GLU A 45 -10.42 -12.69 12.80
N VAL A 46 -9.08 -12.59 12.78
CA VAL A 46 -8.37 -11.83 11.73
C VAL A 46 -8.55 -12.49 10.37
N SER A 47 -9.49 -11.96 9.60
CA SER A 47 -9.60 -12.19 8.17
C SER A 47 -8.81 -11.11 7.43
N LEU A 48 -7.90 -11.54 6.56
CA LEU A 48 -7.19 -10.65 5.64
C LEU A 48 -7.94 -10.59 4.32
N THR A 49 -8.38 -9.41 3.93
CA THR A 49 -9.04 -9.17 2.64
C THR A 49 -8.24 -8.15 1.86
N ALA A 50 -7.89 -8.44 0.60
CA ALA A 50 -7.28 -7.45 -0.28
C ALA A 50 -8.17 -7.12 -1.46
N TYR A 51 -8.18 -5.84 -1.82
CA TYR A 51 -8.74 -5.34 -3.07
C TYR A 51 -7.62 -4.80 -3.94
N LEU A 52 -7.70 -5.12 -5.22
CA LEU A 52 -6.66 -4.92 -6.22
C LEU A 52 -7.26 -4.16 -7.38
N ASP A 53 -6.47 -3.28 -7.98
CA ASP A 53 -6.87 -2.49 -9.14
C ASP A 53 -5.64 -2.18 -9.99
N ALA A 54 -5.76 -2.35 -11.30
CA ALA A 54 -4.71 -2.06 -12.25
C ALA A 54 -5.25 -1.18 -13.37
N ASP A 55 -4.63 -0.02 -13.55
CA ASP A 55 -4.99 0.94 -14.59
C ASP A 55 -3.96 0.87 -15.73
N PHE A 56 -4.41 0.41 -16.89
CA PHE A 56 -3.56 0.13 -18.03
C PHE A 56 -3.14 1.40 -18.77
N ALA A 57 -1.82 1.58 -18.96
CA ALA A 57 -1.22 2.67 -19.72
C ALA A 57 -1.71 4.09 -19.32
N SER A 58 -2.06 4.27 -18.05
CA SER A 58 -2.66 5.50 -17.51
C SER A 58 -1.69 6.67 -17.40
N SER A 59 -0.38 6.40 -17.29
CA SER A 59 0.65 7.43 -17.38
C SER A 59 0.73 7.99 -18.80
N ARG A 60 0.34 9.26 -18.99
CA ARG A 60 0.40 9.92 -20.31
C ARG A 60 1.83 10.06 -20.84
N ASP A 61 2.81 10.21 -19.94
CA ASP A 61 4.21 10.43 -20.30
C ASP A 61 4.92 9.14 -20.66
N ASP A 62 4.68 8.05 -19.90
CA ASP A 62 5.46 6.81 -20.03
C ASP A 62 4.65 5.64 -20.61
N ARG A 63 3.31 5.75 -20.70
CA ARG A 63 2.38 4.64 -21.03
C ARG A 63 2.54 3.40 -20.15
N ILE A 64 3.15 3.56 -18.98
CA ILE A 64 3.30 2.51 -17.98
C ILE A 64 2.00 2.39 -17.18
N SER A 65 1.55 1.16 -16.99
CA SER A 65 0.39 0.81 -16.17
C SER A 65 0.66 1.10 -14.69
N VAL A 66 -0.38 1.51 -13.97
CA VAL A 66 -0.33 1.78 -12.55
C VAL A 66 -1.10 0.69 -11.84
N SER A 67 -0.51 0.13 -10.79
CA SER A 67 -1.11 -0.92 -9.99
C SER A 67 -1.35 -0.43 -8.57
N GLY A 68 -2.42 -0.91 -7.95
CA GLY A 68 -2.91 -0.44 -6.67
C GLY A 68 -3.52 -1.57 -5.87
N TYR A 69 -3.19 -1.62 -4.58
CA TYR A 69 -3.85 -2.53 -3.66
C TYR A 69 -4.17 -1.87 -2.33
N ILE A 70 -5.19 -2.40 -1.67
CA ILE A 70 -5.50 -2.12 -0.27
C ILE A 70 -5.80 -3.44 0.44
N VAL A 71 -5.16 -3.64 1.58
CA VAL A 71 -5.30 -4.81 2.45
C VAL A 71 -6.00 -4.37 3.73
N PHE A 72 -7.06 -5.09 4.05
CA PHE A 72 -7.85 -4.97 5.26
C PHE A 72 -7.57 -6.13 6.19
N CYS A 73 -7.50 -5.83 7.48
CA CYS A 73 -7.52 -6.77 8.58
C CYS A 73 -8.86 -6.58 9.30
N GLY A 74 -9.80 -7.50 9.11
CA GLY A 74 -11.20 -7.27 9.46
C GLY A 74 -11.76 -6.05 8.72
N ASN A 75 -12.22 -5.05 9.46
CA ASN A 75 -12.77 -3.80 8.88
C ASN A 75 -11.74 -2.67 8.79
N ALA A 76 -10.49 -2.88 9.24
CA ALA A 76 -9.47 -1.84 9.30
C ALA A 76 -8.47 -1.96 8.14
N PRO A 77 -8.23 -0.89 7.36
CA PRO A 77 -7.20 -0.89 6.33
C PRO A 77 -5.80 -0.84 6.96
N VAL A 78 -4.99 -1.88 6.74
CA VAL A 78 -3.67 -2.04 7.36
C VAL A 78 -2.51 -1.74 6.42
N SER A 79 -2.71 -1.93 5.12
CA SER A 79 -1.67 -1.68 4.12
C SER A 79 -2.28 -1.27 2.81
N TRP A 80 -1.76 -0.24 2.17
CA TRP A 80 -2.17 0.16 0.83
C TRP A 80 -0.95 0.63 0.06
N ARG A 81 -1.04 0.54 -1.26
CA ARG A 81 0.00 1.03 -2.15
C ARG A 81 -0.60 1.35 -3.50
N THR A 82 -0.07 2.39 -4.14
CA THR A 82 -0.25 2.64 -5.57
C THR A 82 1.14 2.87 -6.15
N ALA A 83 1.49 2.15 -7.22
CA ALA A 83 2.80 2.28 -7.85
C ALA A 83 2.73 2.00 -9.35
N LYS A 84 3.64 2.63 -10.11
CA LYS A 84 3.89 2.22 -11.50
C LYS A 84 4.39 0.78 -11.54
N GLN A 85 3.87 -0.01 -12.48
CA GLN A 85 4.31 -1.38 -12.70
C GLN A 85 5.78 -1.39 -13.15
N ARG A 86 6.53 -2.42 -12.73
CA ARG A 86 7.95 -2.56 -13.06
C ARG A 86 8.19 -2.94 -14.52
N CYS A 87 7.21 -3.61 -15.13
CA CYS A 87 7.25 -4.07 -16.50
C CYS A 87 6.21 -3.32 -17.33
N VAL A 88 6.51 -3.11 -18.62
CA VAL A 88 5.53 -2.60 -19.58
C VAL A 88 4.59 -3.74 -19.93
N THR A 89 3.31 -3.56 -19.64
CA THR A 89 2.26 -4.53 -20.00
C THR A 89 1.72 -4.23 -21.38
N LEU A 90 1.34 -5.27 -22.11
CA LEU A 90 0.80 -5.17 -23.46
C LEU A 90 -0.72 -5.21 -23.50
N SER A 91 -1.37 -5.54 -22.37
CA SER A 91 -2.83 -5.58 -22.24
C SER A 91 -3.28 -5.25 -20.82
N SER A 92 -4.56 -4.91 -20.64
CA SER A 92 -5.17 -4.74 -19.32
C SER A 92 -5.14 -6.03 -18.50
N MET A 93 -5.39 -7.18 -19.14
CA MET A 93 -5.34 -8.49 -18.48
C MET A 93 -3.95 -8.78 -17.89
N GLU A 94 -2.88 -8.45 -18.64
CA GLU A 94 -1.51 -8.62 -18.14
C GLU A 94 -1.22 -7.68 -16.97
N ALA A 95 -1.71 -6.44 -17.02
CA ALA A 95 -1.59 -5.49 -15.91
C ALA A 95 -2.31 -5.98 -14.65
N GLU A 96 -3.54 -6.46 -14.78
CA GLU A 96 -4.30 -7.05 -13.66
C GLU A 96 -3.58 -8.28 -13.09
N PHE A 97 -3.07 -9.17 -13.96
CA PHE A 97 -2.36 -10.37 -13.52
C PHE A 97 -1.08 -10.04 -12.73
N LEU A 98 -0.31 -9.04 -13.18
CA LEU A 98 0.87 -8.59 -12.47
C LEU A 98 0.53 -7.97 -11.11
N ASP A 99 -0.55 -7.18 -11.04
CA ASP A 99 -1.00 -6.59 -9.78
C ASP A 99 -1.43 -7.66 -8.77
N ILE A 100 -2.18 -8.68 -9.21
CA ILE A 100 -2.52 -9.86 -8.41
C ILE A 100 -1.27 -10.56 -7.88
N CYS A 101 -0.27 -10.77 -8.75
CA CYS A 101 0.98 -11.42 -8.36
C CYS A 101 1.73 -10.63 -7.27
N ASP A 102 1.83 -9.31 -7.42
CA ASP A 102 2.55 -8.47 -6.47
C ASP A 102 1.80 -8.30 -5.15
N ALA A 103 0.48 -8.15 -5.19
CA ALA A 103 -0.32 -8.07 -3.99
C ALA A 103 -0.38 -9.39 -3.22
N THR A 104 -0.39 -10.54 -3.92
CA THR A 104 -0.33 -11.85 -3.26
C THR A 104 0.95 -12.03 -2.47
N LYS A 105 2.11 -11.60 -3.00
CA LYS A 105 3.38 -11.60 -2.25
C LYS A 105 3.28 -10.75 -0.98
N LYS A 106 2.61 -9.60 -1.05
CA LYS A 106 2.39 -8.71 0.10
C LYS A 106 1.45 -9.31 1.13
N LEU A 107 0.35 -9.92 0.69
CA LEU A 107 -0.58 -10.64 1.56
C LEU A 107 0.10 -11.76 2.33
N ILE A 108 0.90 -12.59 1.65
CA ILE A 108 1.65 -13.68 2.28
C ILE A 108 2.62 -13.11 3.33
N TRP A 109 3.31 -12.02 3.00
CA TRP A 109 4.22 -11.37 3.94
C TRP A 109 3.48 -10.85 5.19
N ILE A 110 2.36 -10.15 5.01
CA ILE A 110 1.53 -9.66 6.14
C ILE A 110 1.03 -10.82 7.00
N LYS A 111 0.56 -11.89 6.36
CA LYS A 111 0.10 -13.09 7.05
C LYS A 111 1.21 -13.70 7.91
N ASN A 112 2.41 -13.87 7.36
CA ASN A 112 3.55 -14.43 8.10
C ASN A 112 3.91 -13.55 9.31
N VAL A 113 3.96 -12.22 9.12
CA VAL A 113 4.23 -11.28 10.23
C VAL A 113 3.18 -11.39 11.33
N LEU A 114 1.88 -11.50 10.97
CA LEU A 114 0.81 -11.67 11.96
C LEU A 114 0.90 -13.00 12.71
N GLU A 115 1.26 -14.09 12.03
CA GLU A 115 1.48 -15.40 12.65
C GLU A 115 2.67 -15.37 13.63
N GLU A 116 3.79 -14.74 13.26
CA GLU A 116 4.96 -14.55 14.14
C GLU A 116 4.63 -13.68 15.37
N CYS A 117 3.90 -12.57 15.17
CA CYS A 117 3.49 -11.70 16.26
C CYS A 117 2.51 -12.39 17.22
N ARG A 118 1.64 -13.29 16.72
CA ARG A 118 0.75 -14.12 17.54
C ARG A 118 1.54 -15.14 18.35
N SER A 119 2.53 -15.80 17.74
CA SER A 119 3.43 -16.75 18.43
C SER A 119 4.23 -16.07 19.57
N THR A 120 4.59 -14.80 19.39
CA THR A 120 5.44 -14.06 20.34
C THR A 120 4.62 -13.30 21.42
N ASN A 121 3.29 -13.42 21.46
CA ASN A 121 2.39 -12.68 22.38
C ASN A 121 2.56 -11.14 22.37
N VAL A 122 3.19 -10.56 21.36
CA VAL A 122 3.44 -9.11 21.27
C VAL A 122 2.14 -8.33 21.02
N LEU A 123 1.13 -8.98 20.43
CA LEU A 123 -0.17 -8.37 20.12
C LEU A 123 -1.16 -8.36 21.30
N ILE A 124 -0.82 -8.94 22.46
CA ILE A 124 -1.72 -9.00 23.64
C ILE A 124 -1.68 -7.69 24.47
N GLY A 125 -0.95 -6.66 24.02
CA GLY A 125 -0.55 -5.54 24.86
C GLY A 125 -1.37 -4.24 24.79
N TYR A 126 -2.43 -4.11 24.00
CA TYR A 126 -3.16 -2.82 23.90
C TYR A 126 -4.67 -3.00 23.68
N CYS A 127 -5.38 -3.40 24.74
CA CYS A 127 -6.78 -3.00 24.91
C CYS A 127 -7.11 -3.00 26.40
N ARG A 128 -7.05 -1.81 27.02
CA ARG A 128 -7.73 -1.49 28.28
C ARG A 128 -8.11 -0.02 28.29
#